data_AF-A0A7C8VAU6-F1
#
_entry.id   AF-A0A7C8VAU6-F1
#
_cell.length_a   1.000
_cell.length_b   1.000
_cell.length_c   1.000
_cell.angle_alpha   90.00
_cell.angle_beta   90.00
_cell.angle_gamma   90.00
#
_symmetry.space_group_name_H-M   'P 1'
#
loop_
_entity.id
_entity.type
_entity.pdbx_description
1 polymer ?
#
loop_
_entity_poly.entity_id
_entity_poly.type
_entity_poly.pdbx_seq_one_letter_code
_entity_poly.pdbx_strand_id
1 'polypeptide(L)'
;MASKAGSAVLKQGAKRDPELYVLGAIMTGILGAAGYYFVSKPTTASSHEAVAHPRESMPWHSDDPNAKYKYKYHPHGDPSKEPKEAPSALHSVIIPEVTLPKHLHDKFNKFGKEDW
;
A
#
# COMPACT_ATOMS: atom_id res chain seq x y z
N MET A 1 0.84 38.58 4.52
CA MET A 1 1.11 39.55 5.62
C MET A 1 -0.23 40.12 6.08
N ALA A 2 -0.57 39.98 7.37
CA ALA A 2 -1.81 40.55 7.91
C ALA A 2 -1.74 42.09 7.85
N SER A 3 -2.69 42.71 7.16
CA SER A 3 -2.78 44.18 7.06
C SER A 3 -2.88 44.80 8.45
N LYS A 4 -2.12 45.87 8.69
CA LYS A 4 -2.14 46.66 9.93
C LYS A 4 -3.54 47.18 10.27
N ALA A 5 -4.41 47.35 9.27
CA ALA A 5 -5.82 47.71 9.45
C ALA A 5 -6.64 46.55 10.03
N GLY A 6 -6.40 45.30 9.59
CA GLY A 6 -7.10 44.13 10.12
C GLY A 6 -6.79 43.87 11.59
N SER A 7 -5.53 44.08 12.01
CA SER A 7 -5.16 43.90 13.43
C SER A 7 -5.73 45.00 14.33
N ALA A 8 -5.92 46.23 13.82
CA ALA A 8 -6.57 47.31 14.56
C ALA A 8 -8.06 47.01 14.78
N VAL A 9 -8.77 46.52 13.76
CA VAL A 9 -10.19 46.15 13.86
C VAL A 9 -10.38 44.96 14.81
N LEU A 10 -9.53 43.94 14.72
CA LEU A 10 -9.58 42.79 15.64
C LEU A 10 -9.32 43.19 17.09
N LYS A 11 -8.37 44.11 17.34
CA LYS A 11 -8.11 44.63 18.69
C LYS A 11 -9.27 45.48 19.21
N GLN A 12 -9.96 46.23 18.35
CA GLN A 12 -11.12 47.03 18.74
C GLN A 12 -12.34 46.15 19.05
N GLY A 13 -12.56 45.09 18.27
CA GLY A 13 -13.58 44.08 18.53
C GLY A 13 -13.31 43.27 19.81
N ALA A 14 -12.08 42.79 20.00
CA ALA A 14 -11.71 42.01 21.17
C ALA A 14 -11.66 42.83 22.48
N LYS A 15 -11.45 44.15 22.40
CA LYS A 15 -11.60 45.06 23.56
C LYS A 15 -13.05 45.27 23.98
N ARG A 16 -13.99 45.12 23.04
CA ARG A 16 -15.42 45.30 23.31
C ARG A 16 -16.02 44.04 23.94
N ASP A 17 -15.61 42.87 23.43
CA ASP A 17 -16.03 41.57 23.95
C ASP A 17 -14.78 40.72 24.29
N PRO A 18 -14.38 40.65 25.57
CA PRO A 18 -13.16 39.96 25.98
C PRO A 18 -13.20 38.44 25.69
N GLU A 19 -14.39 37.87 25.50
CA GLU A 19 -14.59 36.47 25.10
C GLU A 19 -13.98 36.14 23.74
N LEU A 20 -13.82 37.12 22.84
CA LEU A 20 -13.15 36.92 21.55
C LEU A 20 -11.67 36.54 21.69
N TYR A 21 -10.99 36.94 22.78
CA TYR A 21 -9.62 36.49 23.03
C TYR A 21 -9.56 35.00 23.38
N VAL A 22 -10.54 34.53 24.15
CA VAL A 22 -10.65 33.11 24.53
C VAL A 22 -10.98 32.27 23.30
N LEU A 23 -11.95 32.70 22.50
CA LEU A 23 -12.30 32.04 21.24
C LEU A 23 -11.12 32.03 20.26
N GLY A 24 -10.40 33.15 20.14
CA GLY A 24 -9.21 33.26 19.30
C GLY A 24 -8.11 32.28 19.71
N ALA A 25 -7.87 32.12 21.02
CA ALA A 25 -6.88 31.17 21.55
C ALA A 25 -7.29 29.71 21.27
N ILE A 26 -8.57 29.37 21.38
CA ILE A 26 -9.06 28.02 21.07
C ILE A 26 -8.92 27.71 19.58
N MET A 27 -9.30 28.66 18.71
CA MET A 27 -9.22 28.47 17.25
C MET A 27 -7.78 28.31 16.77
N THR A 28 -6.84 29.11 17.28
CA THR A 28 -5.42 28.94 16.95
C THR A 28 -4.84 27.65 17.51
N GLY A 29 -5.30 27.22 18.69
CA GLY A 29 -4.94 25.92 19.27
C GLY A 29 -5.39 24.74 18.42
N ILE A 30 -6.66 24.71 18.00
CA ILE A 30 -7.21 23.62 17.17
C ILE A 30 -6.56 23.60 15.79
N LEU A 31 -6.43 24.75 15.13
CA LEU A 31 -5.80 24.84 13.81
C LEU A 31 -4.31 24.51 13.87
N GLY A 32 -3.61 24.90 14.94
CA GLY A 32 -2.21 24.53 15.17
C GLY A 32 -2.02 23.03 15.38
N ALA A 33 -2.87 22.41 16.21
CA ALA A 33 -2.83 20.96 16.45
C ALA A 33 -3.18 20.16 15.19
N ALA A 34 -4.22 20.57 14.45
CA ALA A 34 -4.57 19.97 13.18
C ALA A 34 -3.44 20.12 12.16
N GLY A 35 -2.87 21.33 12.03
CA GLY A 35 -1.71 21.59 11.17
C GLY A 35 -0.50 20.71 11.52
N TYR A 36 -0.17 20.58 12.81
CA TYR A 36 0.90 19.69 13.28
C TYR A 36 0.61 18.22 12.96
N TYR A 37 -0.64 17.78 13.12
CA TYR A 37 -1.05 16.42 12.77
C TYR A 37 -0.89 16.14 11.27
N PHE A 38 -1.31 17.08 10.40
CA PHE A 38 -1.18 16.92 8.95
C PHE A 38 0.28 17.03 8.46
N VAL A 39 1.13 17.80 9.14
CA VAL A 39 2.56 17.88 8.83
C VAL A 39 3.30 16.61 9.30
N SER A 40 2.99 16.10 10.49
CA SER A 40 3.61 14.87 11.00
C SER A 40 3.12 13.61 10.28
N LYS A 41 1.91 13.64 9.73
CA LYS A 41 1.30 12.55 8.97
C LYS A 41 0.84 13.07 7.60
N PRO A 42 1.77 13.30 6.65
CA PRO A 42 1.40 13.71 5.31
C PRO A 42 0.47 12.65 4.73
N THR A 43 -0.75 13.07 4.38
CA THR A 43 -1.75 12.22 3.72
C THR A 43 -1.23 11.89 2.33
N THR A 44 -0.44 10.81 2.23
CA THR A 44 -0.03 10.25 0.96
C THR A 44 -1.28 9.71 0.26
N ALA A 45 -1.48 10.08 -1.00
CA ALA A 45 -2.68 9.77 -1.79
C ALA A 45 -2.84 8.27 -2.12
N SER A 46 -2.03 7.41 -1.52
CA SER A 46 -1.99 5.99 -1.77
C SER A 46 -1.95 5.24 -0.44
N SER A 47 -2.88 4.30 -0.26
CA SER A 47 -2.95 3.35 0.85
C SER A 47 -1.86 2.27 0.77
N HIS A 48 -0.63 2.65 0.42
CA HIS A 48 0.50 1.73 0.51
C HIS A 48 0.96 1.69 1.96
N GLU A 49 0.56 0.63 2.66
CA GLU A 49 1.15 0.28 3.94
C GLU A 49 2.64 -0.02 3.71
N ALA A 50 3.52 0.58 4.51
CA ALA A 50 4.93 0.26 4.50
C ALA A 50 5.12 -1.13 5.12
N VAL A 51 4.92 -2.16 4.31
CA VAL A 51 5.06 -3.55 4.74
C VAL A 51 6.55 -3.84 4.96
N ALA A 52 6.87 -4.47 6.09
CA ALA A 52 8.23 -4.91 6.36
C ALA A 52 8.69 -5.90 5.28
N HIS A 53 9.76 -5.55 4.56
CA HIS A 53 10.41 -6.44 3.61
C HIS A 53 11.62 -7.10 4.27
N PRO A 54 11.86 -8.41 4.05
CA PRO A 54 13.09 -9.05 4.48
C PRO A 54 14.33 -8.33 3.91
N ARG A 55 15.41 -8.21 4.69
CA ARG A 55 16.65 -7.53 4.26
C ARG A 55 17.26 -8.12 2.97
N GLU A 56 17.05 -9.42 2.74
CA GLU A 56 17.50 -10.15 1.55
C GLU A 56 16.32 -10.60 0.67
N SER A 57 15.28 -9.78 0.59
CA SER A 57 14.08 -10.08 -0.22
C SER A 57 14.26 -9.82 -1.72
N MET A 58 15.27 -9.05 -2.08
CA MET A 58 15.53 -8.59 -3.45
C MET A 58 16.49 -9.56 -4.16
N PRO A 59 16.05 -10.24 -5.24
CA PRO A 59 16.84 -11.26 -5.94
C PRO A 59 18.17 -10.77 -6.52
N TRP A 60 18.30 -9.47 -6.79
CA TRP A 60 19.51 -8.87 -7.37
C TRP A 60 20.57 -8.47 -6.32
N HIS A 61 20.29 -8.66 -5.03
CA HIS A 61 21.28 -8.44 -3.98
C HIS A 61 22.09 -9.70 -3.65
N SER A 62 21.72 -10.86 -4.18
CA SER A 62 22.47 -12.10 -4.02
C SER A 62 23.40 -12.33 -5.21
N ASP A 63 24.71 -12.41 -4.96
CA ASP A 63 25.75 -12.70 -5.97
C ASP A 63 25.87 -14.21 -6.30
N ASP A 64 24.97 -15.03 -5.77
CA ASP A 64 25.01 -16.49 -5.93
C ASP A 64 24.46 -16.93 -7.31
N PRO A 65 25.24 -17.67 -8.12
CA PRO A 65 24.82 -18.13 -9.44
C PRO A 65 23.73 -19.21 -9.42
N ASN A 66 23.48 -19.83 -8.26
CA ASN A 66 22.41 -20.82 -8.04
C ASN A 66 21.26 -20.29 -7.17
N ALA A 67 21.20 -18.97 -6.93
CA ALA A 67 20.14 -18.39 -6.12
C ALA A 67 18.76 -18.59 -6.74
N LYS A 68 17.78 -18.94 -5.89
CA LYS A 68 16.38 -18.88 -6.30
C LYS A 68 15.99 -17.40 -6.40
N TYR A 69 15.91 -16.86 -7.62
CA TYR A 69 15.60 -15.45 -7.90
C TYR A 69 14.14 -15.03 -7.60
N LYS A 70 13.52 -15.63 -6.57
CA LYS A 70 12.16 -15.30 -6.15
C LYS A 70 12.20 -14.25 -5.05
N TYR A 71 11.29 -13.29 -5.13
CA TYR A 71 11.06 -12.34 -4.05
C TYR A 71 10.66 -13.07 -2.77
N LYS A 72 11.14 -12.59 -1.62
CA LYS A 72 10.72 -13.06 -0.29
C LYS A 72 9.85 -12.02 0.39
N TYR A 73 8.82 -12.45 1.10
CA TYR A 73 7.91 -11.56 1.82
C TYR A 73 7.53 -12.12 3.18
N HIS A 74 7.21 -11.23 4.12
CA HIS A 74 6.62 -11.62 5.40
C HIS A 74 5.11 -11.83 5.23
N PRO A 75 4.56 -13.00 5.58
CA PRO A 75 3.12 -13.21 5.53
C PRO A 75 2.40 -12.18 6.41
N HIS A 76 1.40 -11.50 5.85
CA HIS A 76 0.66 -10.42 6.52
C HIS A 76 1.53 -9.24 6.99
N GLY A 77 2.75 -9.08 6.46
CA GLY A 77 3.66 -8.01 6.85
C GLY A 77 4.23 -8.13 8.27
N ASP A 78 4.09 -9.29 8.90
CA ASP A 78 4.57 -9.55 10.26
C ASP A 78 6.06 -9.94 10.24
N PRO A 79 6.98 -9.06 10.71
CA PRO A 79 8.42 -9.32 10.69
C PRO A 79 8.84 -10.45 11.64
N SER A 80 7.98 -10.86 12.58
CA SER A 80 8.24 -11.99 13.47
C SER A 80 8.11 -13.35 12.79
N LYS A 81 7.43 -13.42 11.64
CA LYS A 81 7.22 -14.67 10.90
C LYS A 81 8.33 -14.87 9.88
N GLU A 82 8.71 -16.12 9.64
CA GLU A 82 9.71 -16.44 8.63
C GLU A 82 9.30 -15.96 7.22
N PRO A 83 10.23 -15.37 6.44
CA PRO A 83 9.95 -14.96 5.07
C PRO A 83 9.56 -16.14 4.18
N LYS A 84 8.49 -15.98 3.38
CA LYS A 84 8.07 -16.95 2.37
C LYS A 84 8.51 -16.52 0.97
N GLU A 85 8.83 -17.49 0.12
CA GLU A 85 9.09 -17.26 -1.30
C GLU A 85 7.78 -16.92 -2.04
N ALA A 86 7.85 -15.98 -2.99
CA ALA A 86 6.77 -15.69 -3.90
C ALA A 86 6.40 -16.95 -4.73
N PRO A 87 5.10 -17.14 -5.06
CA PRO A 87 4.72 -18.17 -6.01
C PRO A 87 5.41 -17.94 -7.36
N SER A 88 5.60 -19.01 -8.12
CA SER A 88 6.15 -18.91 -9.48
C SER A 88 5.23 -18.05 -10.36
N ALA A 89 5.81 -17.27 -11.27
CA ALA A 89 5.05 -16.50 -12.26
C ALA A 89 4.21 -17.41 -13.19
N LEU A 90 4.64 -18.67 -13.35
CA LEU A 90 3.89 -19.70 -14.07
C LEU A 90 3.05 -20.49 -13.07
N HIS A 91 1.73 -20.29 -13.13
CA HIS A 91 0.76 -21.07 -12.38
C HIS A 91 0.08 -22.06 -13.33
N SER A 92 0.35 -23.35 -13.16
CA SER A 92 -0.42 -24.42 -13.80
C SER A 92 -1.38 -25.01 -12.77
N VAL A 93 -2.68 -24.89 -13.04
CA VAL A 93 -3.70 -25.64 -12.30
C VAL A 93 -4.01 -26.88 -13.10
N ILE A 94 -3.57 -28.04 -12.60
CA ILE A 94 -4.02 -29.33 -13.13
C ILE A 94 -5.33 -29.62 -12.42
N ILE A 95 -6.44 -29.45 -13.13
CA ILE A 95 -7.76 -29.87 -12.66
C ILE A 95 -7.77 -31.41 -12.78
N PRO A 96 -7.86 -32.18 -11.69
CA PRO A 96 -8.05 -33.61 -11.82
C PRO A 96 -9.41 -33.87 -12.49
N GLU A 97 -9.47 -34.87 -13.38
CA GLU A 97 -10.66 -35.27 -14.18
C GLU A 97 -10.95 -34.48 -15.48
N VAL A 98 -9.97 -33.80 -16.10
CA VAL A 98 -10.14 -33.28 -17.50
C VAL A 98 -9.63 -34.22 -18.59
N THR A 99 -9.04 -35.37 -18.24
CA THR A 99 -8.87 -36.42 -19.23
C THR A 99 -10.23 -37.01 -19.51
N LEU A 100 -10.86 -36.57 -20.60
CA LEU A 100 -12.00 -37.28 -21.17
C LEU A 100 -11.66 -38.78 -21.23
N PRO A 101 -12.58 -39.69 -20.85
CA PRO A 101 -12.38 -41.12 -21.04
C PRO A 101 -11.81 -41.42 -22.43
N LYS A 102 -10.83 -42.33 -22.51
CA LYS A 102 -10.01 -42.57 -23.72
C LYS A 102 -10.82 -42.61 -25.03
N HIS A 103 -12.01 -43.21 -25.01
CA HIS A 103 -12.90 -43.29 -26.17
C HIS A 103 -13.40 -41.91 -26.69
N LEU A 104 -13.67 -40.94 -25.82
CA LEU A 104 -14.06 -39.58 -26.22
C LEU A 104 -12.84 -38.76 -26.63
N HIS A 105 -11.71 -38.95 -25.93
CA HIS A 105 -10.45 -38.32 -26.30
C HIS A 105 -10.06 -38.72 -27.74
N ASP A 106 -10.07 -40.00 -28.07
CA ASP A 106 -9.69 -40.48 -29.40
C ASP A 106 -10.70 -40.05 -30.48
N LYS A 107 -11.99 -39.90 -30.13
CA LYS A 107 -13.03 -39.39 -31.06
C LYS A 107 -12.83 -37.91 -31.40
N PHE A 108 -12.62 -37.06 -30.40
CA PHE A 108 -12.55 -35.60 -30.57
C PHE A 108 -11.12 -35.06 -30.77
N ASN A 109 -10.09 -35.88 -30.55
CA ASN A 109 -8.71 -35.50 -30.81
C ASN A 109 -8.49 -35.31 -32.31
N LYS A 110 -8.00 -34.12 -32.66
CA LYS A 110 -7.65 -33.68 -34.00
C LYS A 110 -6.13 -33.70 -34.24
N PHE A 111 -5.33 -34.23 -33.32
CA PHE A 111 -3.86 -34.31 -33.46
C PHE A 111 -3.42 -35.79 -33.61
N GLY A 112 -2.56 -36.11 -34.59
CA GLY A 112 -2.14 -37.46 -35.00
C GLY A 112 -3.11 -38.35 -35.81
N LYS A 113 -3.99 -37.83 -36.70
CA LYS A 113 -4.80 -38.68 -37.61
C LYS A 113 -4.39 -38.43 -39.07
N GLU A 114 -4.31 -39.48 -39.86
CA GLU A 114 -3.80 -39.50 -41.25
C GLU A 114 -4.66 -38.72 -42.26
N ASP A 115 -5.87 -38.29 -41.87
CA ASP A 115 -6.84 -37.62 -42.76
C ASP A 115 -6.80 -36.07 -42.69
N TRP A 116 -5.77 -35.48 -42.06
CA TRP A 116 -5.40 -34.05 -42.11
C TRP A 116 -3.89 -33.87 -41.94
#